data_AF-A0A1I0UXN4-F1
#
_entry.id   AF-A0A1I0UXN4-F1
#
_cell.length_a   1.000
_cell.length_b   1.000
_cell.length_c   1.000
_cell.angle_alpha   90.00
_cell.angle_beta   90.00
_cell.angle_gamma   90.00
#
_symmetry.space_group_name_H-M   'P 1'
#
loop_
_entity.id
_entity.type
_entity.pdbx_description
1 polymer ?
#
loop_
_entity_poly.entity_id
_entity_poly.type
_entity_poly.pdbx_seq_one_letter_code
_entity_poly.pdbx_strand_id
1 'polypeptide(L)'
;MKAFYALSVAATIATGTAQAQPGSSGYSTSSAFCDSPQQLTASQQDRLLRFAAVVRNELGATDGDAALISRSGLDLSRFHIRYSHAAVARRDETGAWSARQLYYACDEARPRIYDQGLAGFVMGTDDPALGYISIVRLPADAARSLRYASLDTPRVQHLLATSYSANAYPFSTRYQNCNQWVVEMLAVAWGDLADGDDLRGRAQHWLQETNYAPEPVEVGSHALMFASTFVPLLHLDDHPEDDLFAMKLKISLPSTVETFVRERLPGSERIEVCHDNQQIVVHRGWTPIADGCRPDEGDRVYPLG
;
A
#
# COMPACT_ATOMS: atom_id res chain seq x y z
N MET A 1 15.17 -78.49 24.17
CA MET A 1 14.49 -77.49 23.32
C MET A 1 14.45 -76.16 24.06
N LYS A 2 15.03 -75.12 23.43
CA LYS A 2 15.01 -73.68 23.77
C LYS A 2 15.74 -73.24 25.06
N ALA A 3 16.99 -72.83 24.84
CA ALA A 3 17.80 -71.97 25.69
C ALA A 3 17.40 -70.50 25.48
N PHE A 4 17.48 -69.67 26.53
CA PHE A 4 17.76 -68.23 26.41
C PHE A 4 18.55 -67.76 27.63
N TYR A 5 19.82 -67.43 27.40
CA TYR A 5 20.73 -66.77 28.33
C TYR A 5 20.38 -65.28 28.41
N ALA A 6 20.36 -64.73 29.62
CA ALA A 6 20.35 -63.31 29.88
C ALA A 6 21.71 -62.71 29.48
N LEU A 7 21.71 -61.74 28.56
CA LEU A 7 22.87 -60.91 28.23
C LEU A 7 22.49 -59.45 28.48
N SER A 8 23.08 -58.88 29.53
CA SER A 8 23.05 -57.44 29.81
C SER A 8 24.02 -56.75 28.84
N VAL A 9 23.51 -55.96 27.90
CA VAL A 9 24.32 -55.06 27.05
C VAL A 9 24.01 -53.63 27.46
N ALA A 10 24.97 -52.99 28.11
CA ALA A 10 24.97 -51.56 28.35
C ALA A 10 25.26 -50.84 27.02
N ALA A 11 24.28 -50.11 26.49
CA ALA A 11 24.47 -49.23 25.34
C ALA A 11 24.88 -47.84 25.83
N THR A 12 26.16 -47.52 25.66
CA THR A 12 26.72 -46.18 25.78
C THR A 12 26.10 -45.25 24.73
N ILE A 13 25.39 -44.22 25.18
CA ILE A 13 24.88 -43.14 24.31
C ILE A 13 26.07 -42.25 23.95
N ALA A 14 26.62 -42.43 22.76
CA ALA A 14 27.52 -41.46 22.14
C ALA A 14 26.68 -40.30 21.59
N THR A 15 26.73 -39.15 22.27
CA THR A 15 26.15 -37.90 21.78
C THR A 15 26.99 -37.38 20.60
N GLY A 16 26.65 -37.83 19.39
CA GLY A 16 27.14 -37.22 18.16
C GLY A 16 26.45 -35.87 17.97
N THR A 17 27.21 -34.78 18.04
CA THR A 17 26.75 -33.44 17.66
C THR A 17 26.56 -33.40 16.14
N ALA A 18 25.36 -33.77 15.68
CA ALA A 18 24.92 -33.42 14.34
C ALA A 18 24.79 -31.90 14.28
N GLN A 19 25.81 -31.24 13.71
CA GLN A 19 25.71 -29.85 13.29
C GLN A 19 24.64 -29.79 12.20
N ALA A 20 23.41 -29.43 12.60
CA ALA A 20 22.41 -28.97 11.66
C ALA A 20 22.97 -27.73 10.99
N GLN A 21 23.31 -27.85 9.70
CA GLN A 21 23.56 -26.68 8.88
C GLN A 21 22.31 -25.79 8.95
N PRO A 22 22.45 -24.47 9.15
CA PRO A 22 21.31 -23.57 9.06
C PRO A 22 20.75 -23.70 7.65
N GLY A 23 19.56 -24.30 7.56
CA GLY A 23 18.77 -24.30 6.36
C GLY A 23 18.57 -22.86 5.90
N SER A 24 18.71 -22.66 4.59
CA SER A 24 18.36 -21.45 3.87
C SER A 24 17.15 -20.75 4.49
N SER A 25 17.36 -19.50 4.88
CA SER A 25 16.36 -18.54 5.34
C SER A 25 15.06 -18.68 4.54
N GLY A 26 14.02 -19.21 5.18
CA GLY A 26 12.66 -19.07 4.68
C GLY A 26 12.34 -17.57 4.63
N TYR A 27 11.89 -17.10 3.46
CA TYR A 27 11.34 -15.76 3.30
C TYR A 27 10.20 -15.59 4.31
N SER A 28 10.42 -14.76 5.34
CA SER A 28 9.36 -14.40 6.27
C SER A 28 8.40 -13.47 5.53
N THR A 29 7.22 -13.94 5.18
CA THR A 29 6.20 -13.11 4.50
C THR A 29 5.73 -11.92 5.35
N SER A 30 5.98 -11.94 6.66
CA SER A 30 5.82 -10.77 7.53
C SER A 30 6.80 -9.64 7.21
N SER A 31 8.01 -9.92 6.71
CA SER A 31 9.00 -8.88 6.39
C SER A 31 8.67 -8.12 5.10
N ALA A 32 7.74 -8.61 4.29
CA ALA A 32 7.26 -7.87 3.13
C ALA A 32 6.33 -6.72 3.57
N PHE A 33 5.46 -6.97 4.56
CA PHE A 33 4.52 -5.96 5.06
C PHE A 33 5.08 -5.06 6.16
N CYS A 34 6.19 -5.48 6.77
CA CYS A 34 6.94 -4.72 7.75
C CYS A 34 8.18 -4.14 7.08
N ASP A 35 8.28 -2.81 6.92
CA ASP A 35 9.53 -2.20 6.43
C ASP A 35 10.70 -2.68 7.29
N SER A 36 11.58 -3.47 6.69
CA SER A 36 12.96 -3.52 7.15
C SER A 36 13.65 -2.34 6.49
N PRO A 37 14.21 -1.38 7.24
CA PRO A 37 14.88 -0.23 6.63
C PRO A 37 15.94 -0.75 5.67
N GLN A 38 15.68 -0.58 4.36
CA GLN A 38 16.65 -0.95 3.34
C GLN A 38 17.91 -0.12 3.58
N GLN A 39 19.06 -0.80 3.66
CA GLN A 39 20.35 -0.10 3.73
C GLN A 39 20.64 0.50 2.35
N LEU A 40 20.26 1.75 2.16
CA LEU A 40 20.52 2.50 0.94
C LEU A 40 21.98 2.95 0.90
N THR A 41 22.61 2.84 -0.27
CA THR A 41 23.90 3.50 -0.52
C THR A 41 23.71 5.02 -0.58
N ALA A 42 24.80 5.78 -0.41
CA ALA A 42 24.74 7.24 -0.53
C ALA A 42 24.23 7.70 -1.91
N SER A 43 24.56 6.98 -2.99
CA SER A 43 24.07 7.29 -4.34
C SER A 43 22.58 6.98 -4.52
N GLN A 44 22.10 5.87 -3.94
CA GLN A 44 20.67 5.56 -3.92
C GLN A 44 19.89 6.60 -3.11
N GLN A 45 20.41 7.00 -1.94
CA GLN A 45 19.78 8.00 -1.10
C GLN A 45 19.73 9.38 -1.78
N ASP A 46 20.83 9.84 -2.40
CA ASP A 46 20.86 11.08 -3.18
C ASP A 46 19.82 11.06 -4.31
N ARG A 47 19.77 9.97 -5.09
CA ARG A 47 18.76 9.79 -6.14
C ARG A 47 17.33 9.88 -5.60
N LEU A 48 17.01 9.14 -4.53
CA LEU A 48 15.66 9.14 -3.95
C LEU A 48 15.29 10.50 -3.37
N LEU A 49 16.25 11.25 -2.82
CA LEU A 49 16.03 12.63 -2.36
C LEU A 49 15.75 13.59 -3.52
N ARG A 50 16.47 13.46 -4.65
CA ARG A 50 16.20 14.23 -5.87
C ARG A 50 14.83 13.87 -6.46
N PHE A 51 14.49 12.59 -6.49
CA PHE A 51 13.18 12.11 -6.91
C PHE A 51 12.07 12.67 -6.02
N ALA A 52 12.22 12.62 -4.70
CA ALA A 52 11.29 13.22 -3.76
C ALA A 52 11.15 14.74 -3.94
N ALA A 53 12.23 15.44 -4.32
CA ALA A 53 12.17 16.86 -4.63
C ALA A 53 11.32 17.14 -5.88
N VAL A 54 11.43 16.32 -6.93
CA VAL A 54 10.57 16.42 -8.13
C VAL A 54 9.10 16.15 -7.76
N VAL A 55 8.82 15.08 -7.01
CA VAL A 55 7.47 14.75 -6.53
C VAL A 55 6.87 15.91 -5.71
N ARG A 56 7.65 16.49 -4.80
CA ARG A 56 7.23 17.66 -4.00
C ARG A 56 6.93 18.88 -4.88
N ASN A 57 7.74 19.12 -5.92
CA ASN A 57 7.50 20.23 -6.85
C ASN A 57 6.21 20.02 -7.65
N GLU A 58 5.92 18.79 -8.08
CA GLU A 58 4.66 18.48 -8.76
C GLU A 58 3.46 18.56 -7.83
N LEU A 59 3.56 18.17 -6.56
CA LEU A 59 2.51 18.46 -5.58
C LEU A 59 2.39 19.96 -5.32
N GLY A 60 3.50 20.69 -5.28
CA GLY A 60 3.53 22.11 -4.97
C GLY A 60 2.99 23.02 -6.07
N ALA A 61 2.90 22.53 -7.31
CA ALA A 61 2.37 23.26 -8.46
C ALA A 61 0.84 23.18 -8.61
N THR A 62 0.12 22.78 -7.55
CA THR A 62 -1.34 22.83 -7.45
C THR A 62 -1.79 23.99 -6.56
N ASP A 63 -2.96 24.57 -6.86
CA ASP A 63 -3.61 25.57 -6.00
C ASP A 63 -4.31 24.93 -4.78
N GLY A 64 -4.38 23.59 -4.73
CA GLY A 64 -5.00 22.84 -3.64
C GLY A 64 -4.03 22.47 -2.51
N ASP A 65 -4.57 22.28 -1.31
CA ASP A 65 -3.80 21.89 -0.12
C ASP A 65 -3.87 20.39 0.20
N ALA A 66 -4.51 19.60 -0.66
CA ALA A 66 -4.54 18.14 -0.58
C ALA A 66 -4.59 17.47 -1.96
N ALA A 67 -4.03 16.28 -2.04
CA ALA A 67 -4.02 15.41 -3.20
C ALA A 67 -3.97 13.95 -2.76
N LEU A 68 -4.22 13.02 -3.68
CA LEU A 68 -3.89 11.62 -3.46
C LEU A 68 -2.47 11.37 -3.97
N ILE A 69 -1.70 10.59 -3.24
CA ILE A 69 -0.38 10.13 -3.67
C ILE A 69 -0.26 8.63 -3.47
N SER A 70 0.31 7.94 -4.45
CA SER A 70 0.48 6.50 -4.44
C SER A 70 1.91 6.13 -4.80
N ARG A 71 2.43 5.02 -4.27
CA ARG A 71 3.77 4.51 -4.54
C ARG A 71 3.78 3.02 -4.88
N SER A 72 4.79 2.60 -5.63
CA SER A 72 5.23 1.20 -5.71
C SER A 72 5.95 0.84 -4.41
N GLY A 73 5.21 0.33 -3.42
CA GLY A 73 5.77 0.01 -2.10
C GLY A 73 5.97 -1.49 -1.83
N LEU A 74 5.35 -2.34 -2.65
CA LEU A 74 5.46 -3.80 -2.61
C LEU A 74 5.44 -4.29 -4.04
N ASP A 75 6.32 -5.23 -4.37
CA ASP A 75 6.30 -5.88 -5.68
C ASP A 75 5.05 -6.78 -5.79
N LEU A 76 4.07 -6.28 -6.54
CA LEU A 76 2.84 -6.98 -6.91
C LEU A 76 2.74 -7.15 -8.43
N SER A 77 3.88 -7.10 -9.14
CA SER A 77 3.97 -7.24 -10.60
C SER A 77 3.35 -8.54 -11.12
N ARG A 78 3.42 -9.63 -10.33
CA ARG A 78 2.74 -10.91 -10.57
C ARG A 78 1.24 -10.74 -10.83
N PHE A 79 0.61 -9.76 -10.18
CA PHE A 79 -0.81 -9.46 -10.28
C PHE A 79 -1.09 -8.25 -11.17
N HIS A 80 -0.09 -7.77 -11.91
CA HIS A 80 -0.16 -6.56 -12.75
C HIS A 80 -0.51 -5.28 -11.97
N ILE A 81 -0.10 -5.22 -10.69
CA ILE A 81 -0.33 -4.07 -9.82
C ILE A 81 0.97 -3.28 -9.70
N ARG A 82 0.96 -2.04 -10.22
CA ARG A 82 2.12 -1.13 -10.14
C ARG A 82 2.21 -0.38 -8.81
N TYR A 83 1.08 0.10 -8.29
CA TYR A 83 1.03 0.83 -7.03
C TYR A 83 0.34 -0.02 -5.98
N SER A 84 0.98 -0.19 -4.84
CA SER A 84 0.46 -1.01 -3.74
C SER A 84 -0.04 -0.19 -2.56
N HIS A 85 0.38 1.07 -2.45
CA HIS A 85 0.12 1.90 -1.29
C HIS A 85 -0.25 3.34 -1.67
N ALA A 86 -1.31 3.86 -1.07
CA ALA A 86 -1.81 5.22 -1.25
C ALA A 86 -1.89 5.98 0.08
N ALA A 87 -1.84 7.31 -0.03
CA ALA A 87 -1.94 8.24 1.07
C ALA A 87 -2.70 9.50 0.65
N VAL A 88 -3.19 10.24 1.65
CA VAL A 88 -3.64 11.62 1.47
C VAL A 88 -2.44 12.54 1.64
N ALA A 89 -1.93 13.10 0.55
CA ALA A 89 -0.93 14.15 0.61
C ALA A 89 -1.60 15.45 1.05
N ARG A 90 -1.06 16.11 2.07
CA ARG A 90 -1.60 17.35 2.64
C ARG A 90 -0.50 18.38 2.85
N ARG A 91 -0.82 19.63 2.52
CA ARG A 91 0.01 20.80 2.78
C ARG A 91 -0.36 21.41 4.14
N ASP A 92 0.64 21.60 4.98
CA ASP A 92 0.49 22.32 6.25
C ASP A 92 0.59 23.84 6.09
N GLU A 93 0.42 24.57 7.18
CA GLU A 93 0.46 26.05 7.19
C GLU A 93 1.85 26.62 6.89
N THR A 94 2.92 25.83 7.07
CA THR A 94 4.28 26.21 6.69
C THR A 94 4.57 25.97 5.21
N GLY A 95 3.64 25.35 4.50
CA GLY A 95 3.77 24.95 3.10
C GLY A 95 4.49 23.60 2.92
N ALA A 96 4.79 22.87 4.00
CA ALA A 96 5.37 21.55 3.91
C ALA A 96 4.32 20.49 3.59
N TRP A 97 4.71 19.48 2.81
CA TRP A 97 3.84 18.38 2.42
C TRP A 97 4.13 17.12 3.23
N SER A 98 3.07 16.50 3.72
CA SER A 98 3.10 15.19 4.39
C SER A 98 2.11 14.24 3.74
N ALA A 99 2.44 12.95 3.75
CA ALA A 99 1.57 11.87 3.33
C ALA A 99 0.93 11.25 4.58
N ARG A 100 -0.38 11.45 4.76
CA ARG A 100 -1.16 10.79 5.81
C ARG A 100 -1.66 9.45 5.29
N GLN A 101 -1.26 8.37 5.95
CA GLN A 101 -1.51 7.00 5.49
C GLN A 101 -1.78 6.05 6.65
N LEU A 102 -2.56 5.01 6.38
CA LEU A 102 -2.65 3.85 7.24
C LEU A 102 -1.44 2.95 6.97
N TYR A 103 -0.67 2.67 7.99
CA TYR A 103 0.45 1.74 7.95
C TYR A 103 0.30 0.68 9.04
N TYR A 104 0.79 -0.54 8.80
CA TYR A 104 0.79 -1.59 9.82
C TYR A 104 2.05 -1.49 10.68
N ALA A 105 1.88 -1.11 11.95
CA ALA A 105 2.98 -0.96 12.90
C ALA A 105 3.33 -2.34 13.46
N CYS A 106 4.36 -2.99 12.89
CA CYS A 106 4.69 -4.38 13.19
C CYS A 106 5.20 -4.62 14.61
N ASP A 107 5.87 -3.64 15.20
CA ASP A 107 6.30 -3.63 16.60
C ASP A 107 5.11 -3.60 17.58
N GLU A 108 4.01 -2.94 17.17
CA GLU A 108 2.77 -2.87 17.93
C GLU A 108 1.72 -3.92 17.51
N ALA A 109 1.99 -4.66 16.43
CA ALA A 109 1.07 -5.60 15.79
C ALA A 109 -0.33 -5.03 15.44
N ARG A 110 -0.43 -3.73 15.11
CA ARG A 110 -1.70 -3.06 14.82
C ARG A 110 -1.59 -1.98 13.73
N PRO A 111 -2.68 -1.68 13.00
CA PRO A 111 -2.69 -0.54 12.08
C PRO A 111 -2.64 0.78 12.85
N ARG A 112 -1.98 1.77 12.25
CA ARG A 112 -1.85 3.14 12.76
C ARG A 112 -1.92 4.13 11.61
N ILE A 113 -2.34 5.35 11.92
CA ILE A 113 -2.24 6.47 10.99
C ILE A 113 -0.94 7.21 11.24
N TYR A 114 -0.13 7.36 10.19
CA TYR A 114 1.12 8.11 10.22
C TYR A 114 1.03 9.32 9.31
N ASP A 115 1.66 10.41 9.74
CA ASP A 115 2.00 11.53 8.89
C ASP A 115 3.50 11.46 8.57
N GLN A 116 3.81 11.06 7.35
CA GLN A 116 5.20 10.94 6.91
C GLN A 116 5.57 12.12 6.01
N GLY A 117 6.76 12.69 6.17
CA GLY A 117 7.27 13.65 5.19
C GLY A 117 7.43 13.01 3.81
N LEU A 118 7.24 13.77 2.73
CA LEU A 118 7.25 13.24 1.36
C LEU A 118 8.51 12.43 1.01
N ALA A 119 9.69 12.83 1.48
CA ALA A 119 10.91 12.07 1.26
C ALA A 119 10.84 10.67 1.88
N GLY A 120 10.32 10.55 3.11
CA GLY A 120 10.12 9.24 3.74
C GLY A 120 9.06 8.40 3.01
N PHE A 121 8.00 9.04 2.51
CA PHE A 121 7.00 8.35 1.69
C PHE A 121 7.60 7.81 0.40
N VAL A 122 8.42 8.60 -0.30
CA VAL A 122 9.09 8.18 -1.53
C VAL A 122 10.12 7.08 -1.27
N MET A 123 10.81 7.09 -0.13
CA MET A 123 11.82 6.09 0.22
C MET A 123 11.25 4.72 0.59
N GLY A 124 9.96 4.62 0.95
CA GLY A 124 9.31 3.32 1.20
C GLY A 124 8.90 2.60 -0.09
N THR A 125 9.82 2.54 -1.05
CA THR A 125 9.69 1.86 -2.35
C THR A 125 10.18 0.42 -2.26
N ASP A 126 9.70 -0.47 -3.12
CA ASP A 126 10.17 -1.86 -3.14
C ASP A 126 11.57 -1.98 -3.77
N ASP A 127 11.84 -1.24 -4.85
CA ASP A 127 13.14 -1.18 -5.53
C ASP A 127 13.74 0.24 -5.48
N PRO A 128 14.93 0.44 -4.87
CA PRO A 128 15.60 1.74 -4.88
C PRO A 128 16.21 2.13 -6.25
N ALA A 129 16.29 1.20 -7.20
CA ALA A 129 16.79 1.43 -8.55
C ALA A 129 15.69 1.85 -9.55
N LEU A 130 14.44 1.49 -9.30
CA LEU A 130 13.29 1.81 -10.14
C LEU A 130 12.06 2.06 -9.26
N GLY A 131 11.50 3.26 -9.34
CA GLY A 131 10.34 3.63 -8.52
C GLY A 131 9.31 4.43 -9.29
N TYR A 132 8.04 4.28 -8.91
CA TYR A 132 6.91 5.03 -9.48
C TYR A 132 6.09 5.67 -8.37
N ILE A 133 5.68 6.91 -8.62
CA ILE A 133 4.77 7.70 -7.80
C ILE A 133 3.64 8.18 -8.69
N SER A 134 2.41 8.01 -8.24
CA SER A 134 1.24 8.63 -8.85
C SER A 134 0.74 9.74 -7.95
N ILE A 135 0.35 10.87 -8.54
CA ILE A 135 -0.28 11.99 -7.87
C ILE A 135 -1.61 12.24 -8.58
N VAL A 136 -2.71 12.24 -7.83
CA VAL A 136 -4.00 12.72 -8.32
C VAL A 136 -4.36 14.02 -7.63
N ARG A 137 -4.31 15.10 -8.40
CA ARG A 137 -4.75 16.43 -7.99
C ARG A 137 -6.27 16.49 -8.07
N LEU A 138 -6.85 17.03 -7.02
CA LEU A 138 -8.29 17.17 -6.88
C LEU A 138 -8.70 18.62 -7.19
N PRO A 139 -9.91 18.85 -7.75
CA PRO A 139 -10.50 20.18 -7.78
C PRO A 139 -10.48 20.85 -6.40
N ALA A 140 -10.32 22.18 -6.36
CA ALA A 140 -10.03 22.92 -5.12
C ALA A 140 -11.01 22.63 -3.98
N ASP A 141 -12.31 22.51 -4.25
CA ASP A 141 -13.31 22.24 -3.23
C ASP A 141 -13.21 20.79 -2.69
N ALA A 142 -13.00 19.81 -3.57
CA ALA A 142 -12.78 18.42 -3.18
C ALA A 142 -11.48 18.25 -2.38
N ALA A 143 -10.41 18.94 -2.78
CA ALA A 143 -9.15 18.98 -2.05
C ALA A 143 -9.33 19.59 -0.65
N ARG A 144 -10.08 20.69 -0.55
CA ARG A 144 -10.35 21.38 0.71
C ARG A 144 -11.15 20.51 1.67
N SER A 145 -12.24 19.89 1.20
CA SER A 145 -13.05 18.97 2.01
C SER A 145 -12.22 17.78 2.50
N LEU A 146 -11.41 17.17 1.62
CA LEU A 146 -10.51 16.08 2.00
C LEU A 146 -9.50 16.52 3.04
N ARG A 147 -8.89 17.70 2.87
CA ARG A 147 -7.95 18.25 3.85
C ARG A 147 -8.62 18.41 5.21
N TYR A 148 -9.78 19.05 5.29
CA TYR A 148 -10.47 19.26 6.56
C TYR A 148 -10.86 17.95 7.24
N ALA A 149 -11.44 17.00 6.50
CA ALA A 149 -11.75 15.68 7.04
C ALA A 149 -10.50 14.96 7.53
N SER A 150 -9.39 15.06 6.78
CA SER A 150 -8.12 14.43 7.14
C SER A 150 -7.45 15.07 8.35
N LEU A 151 -7.78 16.31 8.74
CA LEU A 151 -7.19 16.98 9.92
C LEU A 151 -7.98 16.71 11.21
N ASP A 152 -9.22 16.25 11.09
CA ASP A 152 -10.09 15.92 12.22
C ASP A 152 -9.63 14.60 12.86
N THR A 153 -8.92 14.71 13.98
CA THR A 153 -8.33 13.55 14.67
C THR A 153 -9.37 12.52 15.11
N PRO A 154 -10.47 12.89 15.82
CA PRO A 154 -11.55 11.95 16.13
C PRO A 154 -12.03 11.16 14.91
N ARG A 155 -12.36 11.86 13.83
CA ARG A 155 -12.84 11.26 12.58
C ARG A 155 -11.83 10.29 11.96
N VAL A 156 -10.56 10.67 11.92
CA VAL A 156 -9.47 9.82 11.43
C VAL A 156 -9.33 8.54 12.26
N GLN A 157 -9.53 8.63 13.59
CA GLN A 157 -9.47 7.48 14.49
C GLN A 157 -10.71 6.58 14.37
N HIS A 158 -11.92 7.14 14.25
CA HIS A 158 -13.13 6.34 14.02
C HIS A 158 -13.11 5.61 12.67
N LEU A 159 -12.35 6.12 11.69
CA LEU A 159 -12.09 5.43 10.43
C LEU A 159 -11.00 4.36 10.51
N LEU A 160 -10.21 4.30 11.57
CA LEU A 160 -9.15 3.30 11.73
C LEU A 160 -9.71 2.00 12.31
N ALA A 161 -9.58 0.90 11.58
CA ALA A 161 -9.93 -0.41 12.08
C ALA A 161 -8.93 -0.91 13.13
N THR A 162 -9.38 -1.83 14.00
CA THR A 162 -8.49 -2.49 14.96
C THR A 162 -7.59 -3.54 14.32
N SER A 163 -8.03 -4.15 13.21
CA SER A 163 -7.38 -5.28 12.56
C SER A 163 -7.03 -4.95 11.11
N TYR A 164 -5.75 -5.12 10.77
CA TYR A 164 -5.25 -4.88 9.41
C TYR A 164 -5.35 -6.13 8.55
N SER A 165 -5.69 -5.96 7.28
CA SER A 165 -5.46 -6.98 6.26
C SER A 165 -5.10 -6.35 4.92
N ALA A 166 -4.01 -6.82 4.31
CA ALA A 166 -3.55 -6.30 3.03
C ALA A 166 -4.53 -6.61 1.88
N ASN A 167 -5.34 -7.66 2.01
CA ASN A 167 -6.39 -8.00 1.04
C ASN A 167 -7.80 -7.83 1.62
N ALA A 168 -8.02 -6.92 2.58
CA ALA A 168 -9.35 -6.70 3.17
C ALA A 168 -10.43 -6.45 2.11
N TYR A 169 -11.61 -7.04 2.30
CA TYR A 169 -12.78 -6.81 1.45
C TYR A 169 -13.31 -5.37 1.68
N PRO A 170 -13.48 -4.56 0.61
CA PRO A 170 -13.82 -3.13 0.70
C PRO A 170 -15.12 -2.81 1.46
N PHE A 171 -16.06 -3.76 1.51
CA PHE A 171 -17.38 -3.58 2.11
C PHE A 171 -17.60 -4.47 3.33
N SER A 172 -16.50 -4.82 4.01
CA SER A 172 -16.51 -5.40 5.34
C SER A 172 -15.80 -4.47 6.31
N THR A 173 -16.34 -4.33 7.51
CA THR A 173 -15.70 -3.59 8.60
C THR A 173 -14.75 -4.46 9.42
N ARG A 174 -14.67 -5.76 9.13
CA ARG A 174 -13.87 -6.73 9.89
C ARG A 174 -12.37 -6.45 9.86
N TYR A 175 -11.86 -6.10 8.69
CA TYR A 175 -10.48 -5.72 8.46
C TYR A 175 -10.41 -4.37 7.74
N GLN A 176 -9.19 -3.87 7.56
CA GLN A 176 -8.94 -2.70 6.73
C GLN A 176 -7.61 -2.83 6.01
N ASN A 177 -7.65 -2.53 4.71
CA ASN A 177 -6.49 -2.33 3.85
C ASN A 177 -6.07 -0.85 3.87
N CYS A 178 -4.79 -0.55 3.64
CA CYS A 178 -4.26 0.82 3.66
C CYS A 178 -4.92 1.76 2.64
N ASN A 179 -5.18 1.29 1.43
CA ASN A 179 -5.85 2.05 0.37
C ASN A 179 -7.37 2.17 0.65
N GLN A 180 -7.96 1.18 1.34
CA GLN A 180 -9.34 1.25 1.79
C GLN A 180 -9.55 2.40 2.78
N TRP A 181 -8.59 2.66 3.68
CA TRP A 181 -8.66 3.84 4.55
C TRP A 181 -8.68 5.15 3.75
N VAL A 182 -7.89 5.26 2.67
CA VAL A 182 -7.89 6.45 1.80
C VAL A 182 -9.27 6.66 1.15
N VAL A 183 -9.88 5.62 0.61
CA VAL A 183 -11.20 5.76 -0.05
C VAL A 183 -12.34 5.97 0.97
N GLU A 184 -12.26 5.40 2.17
CA GLU A 184 -13.19 5.70 3.27
C GLU A 184 -13.03 7.16 3.75
N MET A 185 -11.82 7.71 3.78
CA MET A 185 -11.60 9.16 4.01
C MET A 185 -12.23 10.03 2.92
N LEU A 186 -12.14 9.64 1.65
CA LEU A 186 -12.83 10.34 0.55
C LEU A 186 -14.35 10.30 0.74
N ALA A 187 -14.90 9.15 1.12
CA ALA A 187 -16.33 8.98 1.38
C ALA A 187 -16.82 9.91 2.49
N VAL A 188 -16.08 10.00 3.60
CA VAL A 188 -16.43 10.91 4.69
C VAL A 188 -16.33 12.37 4.25
N ALA A 189 -15.27 12.74 3.52
CA ALA A 189 -15.04 14.10 3.08
C ALA A 189 -16.07 14.59 2.06
N TRP A 190 -16.50 13.74 1.14
CA TRP A 190 -17.37 14.11 0.01
C TRP A 190 -18.83 13.71 0.21
N GLY A 191 -19.09 12.77 1.11
CA GLY A 191 -20.43 12.41 1.57
C GLY A 191 -20.93 13.26 2.73
N ASP A 192 -20.10 14.17 3.25
CA ASP A 192 -20.38 14.99 4.44
C ASP A 192 -20.89 14.14 5.63
N LEU A 193 -20.20 13.02 5.86
CA LEU A 193 -20.63 12.05 6.87
C LEU A 193 -20.30 12.59 8.26
N ALA A 194 -21.32 12.64 9.12
CA ALA A 194 -21.15 12.95 10.54
C ALA A 194 -20.20 11.95 11.20
N ASP A 195 -19.42 12.39 12.18
CA ASP A 195 -18.49 11.52 12.91
C ASP A 195 -19.23 10.59 13.89
N GLY A 196 -18.60 9.46 14.28
CA GLY A 196 -19.14 8.50 15.26
C GLY A 196 -18.57 7.08 15.10
N ASP A 197 -18.87 6.20 16.05
CA ASP A 197 -18.29 4.85 16.14
C ASP A 197 -18.55 3.95 14.90
N ASP A 198 -19.68 4.14 14.22
CA ASP A 198 -20.10 3.40 13.03
C ASP A 198 -19.68 4.08 11.71
N LEU A 199 -18.80 5.09 11.77
CA LEU A 199 -18.38 5.90 10.61
C LEU A 199 -17.84 5.05 9.45
N ARG A 200 -17.05 3.99 9.73
CA ARG A 200 -16.56 3.08 8.68
C ARG A 200 -17.69 2.41 7.92
N GLY A 201 -18.70 1.90 8.62
CA GLY A 201 -19.86 1.27 8.00
C GLY A 201 -20.62 2.24 7.10
N ARG A 202 -20.82 3.48 7.56
CA ARG A 202 -21.45 4.55 6.74
C ARG A 202 -20.61 4.94 5.53
N ALA A 203 -19.29 5.04 5.68
CA ALA A 203 -18.38 5.32 4.57
C ALA A 203 -18.45 4.22 3.50
N GLN A 204 -18.43 2.95 3.92
CA GLN A 204 -18.58 1.80 3.01
C GLN A 204 -19.94 1.79 2.32
N HIS A 205 -21.03 2.07 3.03
CA HIS A 205 -22.36 2.19 2.44
C HIS A 205 -22.42 3.31 1.39
N TRP A 206 -21.90 4.49 1.71
CA TRP A 206 -21.82 5.60 0.77
C TRP A 206 -21.00 5.25 -0.48
N LEU A 207 -19.90 4.49 -0.32
CA LEU A 207 -19.09 4.00 -1.44
C LEU A 207 -19.90 3.06 -2.34
N GLN A 208 -20.73 2.18 -1.77
CA GLN A 208 -21.64 1.33 -2.54
C GLN A 208 -22.66 2.16 -3.31
N GLU A 209 -23.32 3.14 -2.65
CA GLU A 209 -24.31 4.02 -3.27
C GLU A 209 -23.73 4.88 -4.39
N THR A 210 -22.43 5.20 -4.31
CA THR A 210 -21.72 5.99 -5.31
C THR A 210 -20.97 5.15 -6.35
N ASN A 211 -21.26 3.85 -6.42
CA ASN A 211 -20.70 2.91 -7.38
C ASN A 211 -19.18 2.78 -7.33
N TYR A 212 -18.57 2.92 -6.15
CA TYR A 212 -17.19 2.47 -5.96
C TYR A 212 -17.14 0.95 -6.16
N ALA A 213 -16.51 0.48 -7.22
CA ALA A 213 -16.50 -0.92 -7.60
C ALA A 213 -15.08 -1.39 -7.92
N PRO A 214 -14.33 -1.89 -6.91
CA PRO A 214 -12.98 -2.38 -7.16
C PRO A 214 -12.95 -3.56 -8.12
N GLU A 215 -12.14 -3.44 -9.16
CA GLU A 215 -11.86 -4.56 -10.06
C GLU A 215 -11.19 -5.70 -9.26
N PRO A 216 -11.69 -6.94 -9.34
CA PRO A 216 -11.11 -8.03 -8.59
C PRO A 216 -9.69 -8.36 -9.04
N VAL A 217 -8.79 -8.59 -8.08
CA VAL A 217 -7.48 -9.15 -8.36
C VAL A 217 -7.63 -10.64 -8.65
N GLU A 218 -7.23 -11.05 -9.84
CA GLU A 218 -7.24 -12.45 -10.24
C GLU A 218 -6.06 -13.19 -9.60
N VAL A 219 -6.34 -14.04 -8.62
CA VAL A 219 -5.32 -14.89 -7.99
C VAL A 219 -5.04 -16.10 -8.88
N GLY A 220 -6.08 -16.62 -9.56
CA GLY A 220 -5.96 -17.65 -10.60
C GLY A 220 -5.42 -19.01 -10.14
N SER A 221 -5.33 -19.24 -8.81
CA SER A 221 -4.76 -20.46 -8.26
C SER A 221 -5.34 -20.81 -6.88
N HIS A 222 -6.02 -21.95 -6.79
CA HIS A 222 -6.50 -22.48 -5.51
C HIS A 222 -5.36 -22.76 -4.54
N ALA A 223 -4.18 -23.14 -5.05
CA ALA A 223 -3.00 -23.36 -4.22
C ALA A 223 -2.52 -22.05 -3.56
N LEU A 224 -2.58 -20.92 -4.27
CA LEU A 224 -2.25 -19.61 -3.69
C LEU A 224 -3.31 -19.15 -2.69
N MET A 225 -4.59 -19.35 -2.99
CA MET A 225 -5.68 -19.07 -2.06
C MET A 225 -5.54 -19.88 -0.76
N PHE A 226 -5.14 -21.14 -0.86
CA PHE A 226 -4.83 -21.95 0.31
C PHE A 226 -3.56 -21.45 1.02
N ALA A 227 -2.50 -21.12 0.28
CA ALA A 227 -1.26 -20.62 0.88
C ALA A 227 -1.47 -19.28 1.60
N SER A 228 -2.36 -18.41 1.13
CA SER A 228 -2.61 -17.10 1.74
C SER A 228 -3.17 -17.20 3.16
N THR A 229 -3.84 -18.31 3.53
CA THR A 229 -4.32 -18.50 4.91
C THR A 229 -3.20 -18.67 5.93
N PHE A 230 -1.97 -18.91 5.47
CA PHE A 230 -0.78 -19.02 6.30
C PHE A 230 0.11 -17.76 6.24
N VAL A 231 -0.26 -16.78 5.41
CA VAL A 231 0.48 -15.52 5.29
C VAL A 231 -0.10 -14.52 6.29
N PRO A 232 0.71 -13.98 7.21
CA PRO A 232 0.26 -12.94 8.13
C PRO A 232 -0.36 -11.76 7.37
N LEU A 233 -1.41 -11.17 7.94
CA LEU A 233 -2.12 -10.00 7.40
C LEU A 233 -2.90 -10.27 6.09
N LEU A 234 -2.97 -11.52 5.62
CA LEU A 234 -3.94 -11.93 4.61
C LEU A 234 -5.08 -12.69 5.26
N HIS A 235 -6.30 -12.31 4.90
CA HIS A 235 -7.53 -12.93 5.40
C HIS A 235 -8.50 -13.18 4.25
N LEU A 236 -9.25 -14.28 4.32
CA LEU A 236 -10.25 -14.64 3.31
C LEU A 236 -11.67 -14.64 3.89
N ASP A 237 -11.81 -14.56 5.20
CA ASP A 237 -13.07 -14.74 5.94
C ASP A 237 -13.91 -13.45 6.06
N ASP A 238 -13.54 -12.41 5.31
CA ASP A 238 -14.34 -11.21 5.05
C ASP A 238 -14.75 -11.04 3.58
N HIS A 239 -14.31 -11.94 2.69
CA HIS A 239 -14.67 -11.92 1.27
C HIS A 239 -15.97 -12.71 1.01
N PRO A 240 -16.79 -12.29 0.02
CA PRO A 240 -17.92 -13.08 -0.44
C PRO A 240 -17.49 -14.47 -0.92
N GLU A 241 -18.28 -15.50 -0.62
CA GLU A 241 -17.96 -16.89 -1.01
C GLU A 241 -17.79 -17.04 -2.52
N ASP A 242 -18.65 -16.42 -3.32
CA ASP A 242 -18.57 -16.46 -4.79
C ASP A 242 -17.24 -15.90 -5.32
N ASP A 243 -16.73 -14.84 -4.70
CA ASP A 243 -15.43 -14.22 -5.05
C ASP A 243 -14.27 -15.19 -4.71
N LEU A 244 -14.34 -15.86 -3.55
CA LEU A 244 -13.37 -16.89 -3.15
C LEU A 244 -13.37 -18.10 -4.08
N PHE A 245 -14.54 -18.61 -4.45
CA PHE A 245 -14.69 -19.73 -5.40
C PHE A 245 -14.16 -19.36 -6.78
N ALA A 246 -14.36 -18.11 -7.21
CA ALA A 246 -13.81 -17.58 -8.46
C ALA A 246 -12.30 -17.28 -8.38
N MET A 247 -11.68 -17.36 -7.19
CA MET A 247 -10.29 -16.96 -6.94
C MET A 247 -10.02 -15.49 -7.31
N LYS A 248 -11.00 -14.63 -7.04
CA LYS A 248 -11.01 -13.22 -7.37
C LYS A 248 -11.19 -12.42 -6.09
N LEU A 249 -10.18 -11.66 -5.69
CA LEU A 249 -10.25 -10.87 -4.46
C LEU A 249 -10.56 -9.42 -4.81
N LYS A 250 -11.73 -8.93 -4.40
CA LYS A 250 -12.04 -7.50 -4.47
C LYS A 250 -11.31 -6.80 -3.35
N ILE A 251 -10.37 -5.92 -3.69
CA ILE A 251 -9.57 -5.16 -2.73
C ILE A 251 -9.44 -3.71 -3.22
N SER A 252 -9.28 -2.76 -2.30
CA SER A 252 -8.99 -1.38 -2.70
C SER A 252 -7.51 -1.27 -3.10
N LEU A 253 -7.29 -0.89 -4.36
CA LEU A 253 -5.97 -0.57 -4.90
C LEU A 253 -5.88 0.92 -5.19
N PRO A 254 -4.67 1.51 -5.22
CA PRO A 254 -4.51 2.90 -5.62
C PRO A 254 -5.13 3.18 -7.00
N SER A 255 -4.95 2.29 -7.98
CA SER A 255 -5.58 2.42 -9.31
C SER A 255 -7.11 2.49 -9.26
N THR A 256 -7.73 1.74 -8.36
CA THR A 256 -9.19 1.79 -8.15
C THR A 256 -9.62 3.13 -7.55
N VAL A 257 -8.88 3.62 -6.56
CA VAL A 257 -9.14 4.94 -5.96
C VAL A 257 -8.99 6.04 -7.00
N GLU A 258 -7.94 5.98 -7.83
CA GLU A 258 -7.72 6.91 -8.93
C GLU A 258 -8.85 6.89 -9.95
N THR A 259 -9.34 5.70 -10.32
CA THR A 259 -10.47 5.54 -11.25
C THR A 259 -11.75 6.15 -10.67
N PHE A 260 -12.04 5.88 -9.40
CA PHE A 260 -13.19 6.46 -8.69
C PHE A 260 -13.14 8.00 -8.66
N VAL A 261 -11.96 8.56 -8.37
CA VAL A 261 -11.76 10.01 -8.40
C VAL A 261 -11.96 10.58 -9.81
N ARG A 262 -11.39 9.94 -10.84
CA ARG A 262 -11.52 10.39 -12.23
C ARG A 262 -12.97 10.45 -12.68
N GLU A 263 -13.74 9.41 -12.37
CA GLU A 263 -15.15 9.30 -12.77
C GLU A 263 -16.03 10.31 -12.03
N ARG A 264 -15.77 10.53 -10.74
CA ARG A 264 -16.58 11.44 -9.92
C ARG A 264 -16.20 12.90 -10.08
N LEU A 265 -14.93 13.18 -10.34
CA LEU A 265 -14.36 14.53 -10.42
C LEU A 265 -13.62 14.69 -11.75
N PRO A 266 -14.32 14.98 -12.87
CA PRO A 266 -13.70 15.11 -14.19
C PRO A 266 -12.61 16.20 -14.28
N GLY A 267 -12.61 17.17 -13.35
CA GLY A 267 -11.57 18.19 -13.22
C GLY A 267 -10.33 17.74 -12.44
N SER A 268 -10.20 16.44 -12.11
CA SER A 268 -9.00 15.88 -11.51
C SER A 268 -7.90 15.67 -12.55
N GLU A 269 -6.66 15.87 -12.12
CA GLU A 269 -5.48 15.69 -12.96
C GLU A 269 -4.61 14.58 -12.38
N ARG A 270 -4.09 13.71 -13.24
CA ARG A 270 -3.12 12.69 -12.85
C ARG A 270 -1.73 13.06 -13.35
N ILE A 271 -0.75 12.89 -12.47
CA ILE A 271 0.68 13.01 -12.76
C ILE A 271 1.33 11.72 -12.30
N GLU A 272 2.09 11.08 -13.19
CA GLU A 272 2.97 10.00 -12.80
C GLU A 272 4.41 10.51 -12.84
N VAL A 273 5.18 10.14 -11.82
CA VAL A 273 6.60 10.41 -11.75
C VAL A 273 7.30 9.09 -11.52
N CYS A 274 8.29 8.77 -12.33
CA CYS A 274 9.15 7.61 -12.10
C CYS A 274 10.61 8.01 -12.08
N HIS A 275 11.46 7.13 -11.54
CA HIS A 275 12.90 7.24 -11.70
C HIS A 275 13.50 5.89 -12.04
N ASP A 276 14.64 5.93 -12.74
CA ASP A 276 15.57 4.81 -12.85
C ASP A 276 16.97 5.25 -12.37
N ASN A 277 18.03 4.56 -12.80
CA ASN A 277 19.39 4.94 -12.44
C ASN A 277 19.93 6.17 -13.18
N GLN A 278 19.28 6.60 -14.27
CA GLN A 278 19.78 7.61 -15.20
C GLN A 278 18.94 8.89 -15.19
N GLN A 279 17.66 8.81 -14.83
CA GLN A 279 16.73 9.91 -14.97
C GLN A 279 15.51 9.80 -14.07
N ILE A 280 14.81 10.93 -13.95
CA ILE A 280 13.44 11.03 -13.43
C ILE A 280 12.55 11.49 -14.59
N VAL A 281 11.42 10.84 -14.79
CA VAL A 281 10.43 11.22 -15.80
C VAL A 281 9.16 11.69 -15.10
N VAL A 282 8.62 12.83 -15.53
CA VAL A 282 7.29 13.32 -15.15
C VAL A 282 6.38 13.24 -16.36
N HIS A 283 5.32 12.44 -16.24
CA HIS A 283 4.25 12.31 -17.21
C HIS A 283 2.97 12.93 -16.67
N ARG A 284 2.24 13.68 -17.51
CA ARG A 284 0.95 14.26 -17.18
C ARG A 284 -0.13 13.58 -18.00
N GLY A 285 -1.14 13.06 -17.32
CA GLY A 285 -2.23 12.34 -17.95
C GLY A 285 -2.59 11.06 -17.21
N TRP A 286 -3.68 10.46 -17.69
CA TRP A 286 -4.24 9.22 -17.16
C TRP A 286 -3.61 7.96 -17.74
N THR A 287 -2.76 8.10 -18.75
CA THR A 287 -1.94 7.02 -19.28
C THR A 287 -0.74 6.77 -18.36
N PRO A 288 -0.36 5.50 -18.14
CA PRO A 288 0.82 5.20 -17.35
C PRO A 288 2.11 5.43 -18.15
N ILE A 289 3.20 5.80 -17.46
CA ILE A 289 4.55 5.78 -18.03
C ILE A 289 4.91 4.33 -18.42
N ALA A 290 5.60 4.16 -19.54
CA ALA A 290 6.07 2.85 -19.98
C ALA A 290 7.01 2.21 -18.93
N ASP A 291 6.98 0.88 -18.88
CA ASP A 291 7.81 0.11 -17.94
C ASP A 291 9.31 0.44 -18.12
N GLY A 292 10.02 0.46 -16.99
CA GLY A 292 11.43 0.86 -16.91
C GLY A 292 11.64 2.38 -16.96
N CYS A 293 10.63 3.16 -16.59
CA CYS A 293 10.68 4.63 -16.56
C CYS A 293 11.11 5.26 -17.89
N ARG A 294 10.56 4.74 -19.00
CA ARG A 294 10.87 5.21 -20.35
C ARG A 294 9.96 6.38 -20.71
N PRO A 295 10.51 7.56 -21.06
CA PRO A 295 9.72 8.75 -21.37
C PRO A 295 9.03 8.61 -22.73
N ASP A 296 7.86 9.22 -22.85
CA ASP A 296 7.11 9.39 -24.08
C ASP A 296 7.11 10.86 -24.54
N GLU A 297 6.49 11.16 -25.69
CA GLU A 297 6.32 12.51 -26.19
C GLU A 297 5.55 13.39 -25.20
N GLY A 298 6.11 14.56 -24.87
CA GLY A 298 5.52 15.51 -23.92
C GLY A 298 5.94 15.30 -22.47
N ASP A 299 6.66 14.22 -22.17
CA ASP A 299 7.21 13.99 -20.83
C ASP A 299 8.38 14.92 -20.53
N ARG A 300 8.47 15.32 -19.27
CA ARG A 300 9.61 16.10 -18.77
C ARG A 300 10.61 15.18 -18.09
N VAL A 301 11.86 15.24 -18.54
CA VAL A 301 12.94 14.39 -18.07
C VAL A 301 13.96 15.19 -17.28
N TYR A 302 14.37 14.67 -16.12
CA TYR A 302 15.45 15.21 -15.30
C TYR A 302 16.60 14.19 -15.25
N PRO A 303 17.79 14.52 -15.76
CA PRO A 303 18.93 13.62 -15.70
C PRO A 303 19.44 13.44 -14.26
N LEU A 304 19.76 12.20 -13.91
CA LEU A 304 20.48 11.78 -12.71
C LEU A 304 21.89 11.37 -13.15
N GLY A 305 22.78 12.37 -13.27
CA GLY A 305 24.15 12.18 -13.77
C GLY A 305 25.03 11.29 -12.93
#